data_AF-A0A7X6P9T2-F1
#
_entry.id   AF-A0A7X6P9T2-F1
#
_cell.length_a   1.000
_cell.length_b   1.000
_cell.length_c   1.000
_cell.angle_alpha   90.00
_cell.angle_beta   90.00
_cell.angle_gamma   90.00
#
_symmetry.space_group_name_H-M   'P 1'
#
loop_
_entity.id
_entity.type
_entity.pdbx_description
1 polymer ?
#
loop_
_entity_poly.entity_id
_entity_poly.type
_entity_poly.pdbx_seq_one_letter_code
_entity_poly.pdbx_strand_id
1 'polypeptide(L)' 'ANIVFPQIDEFHLGEFIMMYEIQTVFTGKLLHINPLDQPGVEAGKKATYALMGKPGYDKEREEIQQYLQKLGKK' A
#
# COMPACT_ATOMS: atom_id res chain seq x y z
N ALA A 1 -23.84 2.46 9.87
CA ALA A 1 -23.94 3.76 10.54
C ALA A 1 -23.80 4.85 9.48
N ASN A 2 -24.64 5.89 9.53
CA ASN A 2 -24.53 7.02 8.60
C ASN A 2 -23.69 8.11 9.26
N ILE A 3 -22.80 8.74 8.49
CA ILE A 3 -22.10 9.96 8.90
C ILE A 3 -22.77 11.11 8.18
N VAL A 4 -23.31 12.06 8.95
CA VAL A 4 -24.09 13.18 8.43
C VAL A 4 -23.30 14.46 8.66
N PHE A 5 -23.07 15.20 7.58
CA PHE A 5 -22.39 16.48 7.62
C PHE A 5 -23.43 17.59 7.79
N PRO A 6 -23.26 18.51 8.76
CA PRO A 6 -24.10 19.70 8.87
C PRO A 6 -24.02 20.59 7.62
N GLN A 7 -22.82 20.72 7.07
CA GLN A 7 -22.51 21.42 5.82
C GLN A 7 -21.26 20.83 5.18
N ILE A 8 -21.09 21.05 3.87
CA ILE A 8 -19.89 20.65 3.14
C ILE A 8 -19.01 21.87 2.98
N ASP A 9 -18.03 21.99 3.87
CA ASP A 9 -16.99 23.01 3.86
C ASP A 9 -15.65 22.44 4.35
N GLU A 10 -14.61 23.27 4.35
CA GLU A 10 -13.26 22.87 4.74
C GLU A 10 -13.17 22.46 6.22
N PHE A 11 -13.98 23.08 7.08
CA PHE A 11 -13.97 22.82 8.52
C PHE A 11 -14.49 21.41 8.83
N HIS A 12 -15.70 21.09 8.36
CA HIS A 12 -16.34 19.79 8.60
C HIS A 12 -15.64 18.66 7.85
N LEU A 13 -15.03 18.96 6.69
CA LEU A 13 -14.19 17.99 5.99
C LEU A 13 -12.94 17.65 6.81
N GLY A 14 -12.31 18.65 7.45
CA GLY A 14 -11.18 18.44 8.35
C GLY A 14 -11.53 17.56 9.54
N GLU A 15 -12.67 17.82 10.19
CA GLU A 15 -13.19 16.98 11.28
C GLU A 15 -13.36 15.52 10.84
N PHE A 16 -13.96 15.30 9.67
CA PHE A 16 -14.18 13.96 9.13
C PHE A 16 -12.89 13.21 8.84
N ILE A 17 -11.93 13.87 8.18
CA ILE A 17 -10.62 13.27 7.86
C ILE A 17 -9.92 12.86 9.16
N MET A 18 -9.82 13.78 10.13
CA MET A 18 -9.17 13.52 11.42
C MET A 18 -9.84 12.37 12.17
N MET A 19 -11.17 12.34 12.18
CA MET A 19 -11.94 11.25 12.80
C MET A 19 -11.58 9.89 12.16
N TYR A 20 -11.50 9.80 10.83
CA TYR A 20 -11.15 8.56 10.14
C TYR A 20 -9.68 8.16 10.29
N GLU A 21 -8.75 9.12 10.36
CA GLU A 21 -7.35 8.86 10.66
C GLU A 21 -7.20 8.21 12.05
N ILE A 22 -7.84 8.80 13.07
CA ILE A 22 -7.86 8.25 14.44
C ILE A 22 -8.52 6.87 14.46
N GLN A 23 -9.68 6.72 13.82
CA GLN A 23 -10.38 5.43 13.73
C GLN A 23 -9.50 4.36 13.09
N THR A 24 -8.75 4.70 12.05
CA THR A 24 -7.84 3.78 11.36
C THR A 24 -6.74 3.29 12.29
N VAL A 25 -6.12 4.20 13.07
CA VAL A 25 -5.09 3.83 14.06
C VAL A 25 -5.67 2.90 15.12
N PHE A 26 -6.84 3.21 15.69
CA PHE A 26 -7.48 2.33 16.66
C PHE A 26 -7.82 0.97 16.07
N THR A 27 -8.39 0.95 14.87
CA THR A 27 -8.74 -0.30 14.18
C THR A 27 -7.51 -1.17 13.94
N GLY A 28 -6.40 -0.60 13.47
CA GLY A 28 -5.15 -1.36 13.30
C GLY A 28 -4.63 -1.96 14.61
N LYS A 29 -4.69 -1.19 15.71
CA LYS A 29 -4.31 -1.71 17.04
C LYS A 29 -5.25 -2.82 17.51
N LEU A 30 -6.56 -2.69 17.31
CA LEU A 30 -7.55 -3.71 17.64
C LEU A 30 -7.39 -4.98 16.80
N LEU A 31 -6.94 -4.86 15.55
CA LEU A 31 -6.62 -5.97 14.66
C LEU A 31 -5.22 -6.56 14.90
N HIS A 32 -4.49 -6.08 15.92
CA HIS A 32 -3.12 -6.51 16.23
C HIS A 32 -2.12 -6.35 15.07
N ILE A 33 -2.31 -5.31 14.25
CA ILE A 33 -1.37 -4.92 13.19
C ILE A 33 -0.74 -3.56 13.49
N ASN A 34 0.30 -3.20 12.75
CA ASN A 34 0.83 -1.85 12.76
C ASN A 34 0.10 -0.99 11.71
N PRO A 35 -0.74 -0.01 12.10
CA PRO A 35 -1.45 0.84 11.13
C PRO A 35 -0.56 1.91 10.48
N LEU A 36 0.70 2.05 10.93
CA LEU A 36 1.60 3.14 10.53
C LEU A 36 2.80 2.65 9.70
N ASP A 37 2.78 1.39 9.24
CA ASP A 37 3.79 0.87 8.31
C ASP A 37 3.18 0.34 7.00
N GLN A 38 4.06 0.06 6.03
CA GLN A 38 3.67 -0.41 4.70
C GLN A 38 4.75 -1.29 4.05
N PRO A 39 5.27 -2.36 4.70
CA PRO A 39 6.40 -3.14 4.18
C PRO A 39 6.13 -3.76 2.80
N GLY A 40 4.87 -4.08 2.49
CA GLY A 40 4.48 -4.70 1.22
C GLY A 40 4.75 -3.86 -0.03
N VAL A 41 4.79 -2.52 0.08
CA VAL A 41 4.96 -1.66 -1.12
C VAL A 41 6.38 -1.76 -1.70
N GLU A 42 7.36 -2.12 -0.89
CA GLU A 42 8.76 -2.21 -1.32
C GLU A 42 8.97 -3.36 -2.31
N ALA A 43 8.23 -4.46 -2.18
CA ALA A 43 8.30 -5.57 -3.13
C ALA A 43 7.88 -5.11 -4.55
N GLY A 44 6.80 -4.34 -4.65
CA GLY A 44 6.33 -3.77 -5.93
C GLY A 44 7.35 -2.80 -6.55
N LYS A 45 7.98 -1.95 -5.71
CA LYS A 45 9.05 -1.05 -6.17
C LYS A 45 10.27 -1.81 -6.69
N LYS A 46 10.74 -2.82 -5.95
CA LYS A 46 11.88 -3.66 -6.37
C LYS A 46 11.60 -4.36 -7.71
N ALA A 47 10.42 -4.96 -7.86
CA ALA A 47 10.02 -5.60 -9.11
C ALA A 47 9.98 -4.60 -10.28
N THR A 48 9.43 -3.40 -10.05
CA THR A 48 9.41 -2.33 -11.06
C THR A 48 10.82 -1.91 -11.47
N TYR A 49 11.71 -1.66 -10.51
CA TYR A 49 13.10 -1.29 -10.80
C TYR A 49 13.86 -2.36 -11.57
N ALA A 50 13.69 -3.63 -11.18
CA ALA A 50 14.27 -4.77 -11.87
C ALA A 50 13.78 -4.86 -13.33
N LEU A 51 12.47 -4.78 -13.55
CA LEU A 51 11.86 -4.87 -14.88
C LEU A 51 12.18 -3.66 -15.77
N MET A 52 12.37 -2.48 -15.20
CA MET A 52 12.83 -1.28 -15.92
C MET A 52 14.34 -1.26 -16.16
N GLY A 53 15.09 -2.28 -15.72
CA GLY A 53 16.53 -2.40 -15.96
C GLY A 53 17.39 -1.44 -15.15
N LYS A 54 16.93 -1.03 -13.96
CA LYS A 54 17.73 -0.18 -13.06
C LYS A 54 18.98 -0.95 -12.58
N PRO A 55 20.19 -0.36 -12.69
CA PRO A 55 21.42 -1.00 -12.20
C PRO A 55 21.31 -1.38 -10.72
N GLY A 56 21.80 -2.58 -10.36
CA GLY A 56 21.77 -3.10 -8.99
C GLY A 56 20.52 -3.92 -8.65
N TYR A 57 19.62 -4.16 -9.61
CA TYR A 57 18.44 -5.03 -9.48
C TYR A 57 18.47 -6.21 -10.48
N ASP A 58 19.65 -6.53 -11.01
CA ASP A 58 19.83 -7.54 -12.06
C ASP A 58 19.42 -8.95 -11.58
N LYS A 59 19.71 -9.27 -10.32
CA LYS A 59 19.33 -10.55 -9.72
C LYS A 59 17.82 -10.69 -9.65
N GLU A 60 17.12 -9.67 -9.14
CA GLU A 60 15.65 -9.65 -9.08
C GLU A 60 15.05 -9.74 -10.49
N ARG A 61 15.66 -9.10 -11.50
CA ARG A 61 15.19 -9.19 -12.89
C ARG A 61 15.27 -10.62 -13.41
N GLU A 62 16.38 -11.30 -13.18
CA GLU A 62 16.56 -12.70 -13.58
C GLU A 62 15.56 -13.62 -12.89
N GLU A 63 15.38 -13.48 -11.56
CA GLU A 63 14.43 -14.26 -10.78
C GLU A 63 12.99 -14.09 -11.32
N ILE A 64 12.58 -12.84 -11.59
CA ILE A 64 11.25 -12.53 -12.15
C ILE A 64 11.09 -13.14 -13.55
N GLN A 65 12.08 -13.01 -14.42
CA GLN A 65 12.03 -13.58 -15.77
C GLN A 65 11.95 -15.11 -15.75
N GLN A 66 12.72 -15.77 -14.88
CA GLN A 66 12.66 -17.22 -14.71
C GLN A 66 11.28 -17.68 -14.23
N TYR A 67 10.68 -16.95 -13.29
CA TYR A 67 9.32 -17.23 -12.82
C TYR A 67 8.28 -17.10 -13.94
N LEU A 68 8.34 -16.01 -14.72
CA LEU A 68 7.43 -15.79 -15.87
C LEU A 68 7.57 -16.87 -16.95
N GLN A 69 8.79 -17.31 -17.25
CA GLN A 69 9.03 -18.41 -18.19
C GLN A 69 8.45 -19.74 -17.71
N LYS A 70 8.50 -20.03 -16.40
CA LYS A 70 7.89 -21.25 -15.84
C LYS A 70 6.36 -21.22 -15.92
N LEU A 71 5.75 -20.04 -15.75
CA LEU A 71 4.30 -19.87 -15.90
C LEU A 71 3.83 -20.08 -17.35
N GLY A 72 4.57 -19.58 -18.34
CA GLY A 72 4.24 -19.75 -19.76
C GLY A 72 4.52 -21.15 -20.34
N LYS A 73 5.11 -22.05 -19.55
CA LYS A 73 5.36 -23.46 -19.91
C LYS A 73 4.34 -24.43 -19.32
N LYS A 74 3.34 -23.93 -18.60
CA LYS A 74 2.14 -24.66 -18.18
C LYS A 74 1.04 -24.49 -19.21
#